data_AF-A0A6P2MXQ8-F1
#
_entry.id   AF-A0A6P2MXQ8-F1
#
_cell.length_a   1.000
_cell.length_b   1.000
_cell.length_c   1.000
_cell.angle_alpha   90.00
_cell.angle_beta   90.00
_cell.angle_gamma   90.00
#
_symmetry.space_group_name_H-M   'P 1'
#
loop_
_entity.id
_entity.type
_entity.pdbx_description
1 polymer ?
#
loop_
_entity_poly.entity_id
_entity_poly.type
_entity_poly.pdbx_seq_one_letter_code
_entity_poly.pdbx_strand_id
1 'polypeptide(L)'
;MDKQRTKPAMISFGLLLTFATLATWLQPAAANAQDAAQIARGAYLARVGDCVACHTSRRDQPFAGGLPMETPFGTIYSTNITPDLRHGIGSYSYDDFAAALRKGVAKDGHLLYPAMPYPSFSKVSDTDTRALYAYFMHGVRPIDQPNPQTRLHFPFNLRVMLIGWNLLFRPAGAYRADPAQGAEWNRGAYLVQGLAHCGACHTPHGVMGEEKAFDARGTDLYLSGYTLAGWHAPDLRAGHGTGERSRDSIVQLLRTGRSHGSATFGGMSEVVENSTQYFSDADLHAVADYLGSLHPDRAPPTPAAPPVKPDATTALRSGVTPTGGALLYLDNCNACHRSDGSGAMKAFPALAGNAVVTSDDPSSVIHVILTGSRMPSTRSDPAPLAMPAFGWRLSDPQVAELATFVRSSWGNRGSPVSATDVEKVRQQVDPAQLKRIRAAVTNEVTDDGAPGPTGK
;
A
#
# COMPACT_ATOMS: atom_id res chain seq x y z
N MET A 1 86.12 36.12 52.14
CA MET A 1 84.81 36.15 52.82
C MET A 1 84.02 34.98 52.26
N ASP A 2 84.28 33.78 52.78
CA ASP A 2 83.66 33.15 53.96
C ASP A 2 82.47 32.29 53.53
N LYS A 3 82.65 30.96 53.69
CA LYS A 3 81.68 29.91 54.10
C LYS A 3 80.39 29.72 53.25
N GLN A 4 79.96 28.51 52.86
CA GLN A 4 79.94 27.23 53.57
C GLN A 4 79.76 26.05 52.58
N ARG A 5 80.47 24.95 52.87
CA ARG A 5 80.23 23.54 52.44
C ARG A 5 78.88 23.04 53.01
N THR A 6 78.15 22.07 52.44
CA THR A 6 78.41 20.60 52.40
C THR A 6 77.31 19.86 51.57
N LYS A 7 77.64 19.05 50.54
CA LYS A 7 77.64 17.54 50.44
C LYS A 7 76.27 16.81 50.46
N PRO A 8 76.11 15.55 49.96
CA PRO A 8 76.92 14.71 49.04
C PRO A 8 76.09 14.02 47.90
N ALA A 9 76.80 13.18 47.13
CA ALA A 9 76.41 12.44 45.92
C ALA A 9 75.47 11.22 46.12
N MET A 10 74.71 10.87 45.07
CA MET A 10 74.22 9.51 44.75
C MET A 10 74.03 9.41 43.21
N ILE A 11 74.80 8.55 42.51
CA ILE A 11 74.46 7.19 42.04
C ILE A 11 73.78 7.16 40.65
N SER A 12 74.55 6.63 39.68
CA SER A 12 74.25 5.64 38.64
C SER A 12 73.21 5.87 37.52
N PHE A 13 73.75 5.78 36.29
CA PHE A 13 73.42 4.81 35.22
C PHE A 13 71.94 4.49 34.91
N GLY A 14 71.54 4.80 33.66
CA GLY A 14 70.62 3.98 32.87
C GLY A 14 69.24 4.57 32.59
N LEU A 15 68.98 4.95 31.33
CA LEU A 15 67.65 4.83 30.74
C LEU A 15 67.74 4.56 29.23
N LEU A 16 67.97 3.28 28.90
CA LEU A 16 67.33 2.63 27.75
C LEU A 16 65.86 2.35 28.12
N LEU A 17 64.99 2.23 27.10
CA LEU A 17 63.53 2.04 27.14
C LEU A 17 62.72 3.35 27.25
N THR A 18 61.98 3.76 26.23
CA THR A 18 60.76 3.07 25.79
C THR A 18 60.37 3.46 24.35
N PHE A 19 60.59 2.58 23.39
CA PHE A 19 59.78 2.53 22.17
C PHE A 19 58.53 1.72 22.54
N ALA A 20 57.47 2.40 22.98
CA ALA A 20 56.19 1.76 23.24
C ALA A 20 55.05 2.68 22.77
N THR A 21 54.26 2.12 21.84
CA THR A 21 52.84 2.43 21.57
C THR A 21 52.50 3.79 20.98
N LEU A 22 52.75 3.95 19.67
CA LEU A 22 51.88 4.76 18.79
C LEU A 22 51.13 3.82 17.84
N ALA A 23 50.32 2.93 18.40
CA ALA A 23 49.41 2.10 17.63
C ALA A 23 48.14 1.92 18.45
N THR A 24 47.16 2.81 18.27
CA THR A 24 45.70 2.57 18.50
C THR A 24 44.90 3.87 18.65
N TRP A 25 44.62 4.67 17.59
CA TRP A 25 43.46 5.60 17.59
C TRP A 25 42.95 5.93 16.17
N LEU A 26 42.82 4.91 15.32
CA LEU A 26 42.28 5.05 13.95
C LEU A 26 41.03 4.20 13.72
N GLN A 27 40.16 4.02 14.72
CA GLN A 27 38.82 3.43 14.51
C GLN A 27 37.77 4.04 15.45
N PRO A 28 36.97 5.01 14.95
CA PRO A 28 35.52 4.96 15.18
C PRO A 28 34.64 5.37 13.98
N ALA A 29 35.20 5.92 12.90
CA ALA A 29 34.38 6.47 11.80
C ALA A 29 33.69 5.39 10.94
N ALA A 30 34.34 4.25 10.71
CA ALA A 30 33.81 3.19 9.86
C ALA A 30 32.65 2.40 10.51
N ALA A 31 32.70 2.18 11.82
CA ALA A 31 31.62 1.50 12.56
C ALA A 31 30.35 2.37 12.62
N ASN A 32 30.50 3.66 12.93
CA ASN A 32 29.37 4.61 12.94
C ASN A 32 28.73 4.78 11.54
N ALA A 33 29.53 4.70 10.47
CA ALA A 33 29.02 4.74 9.10
C ALA A 33 28.23 3.47 8.72
N GLN A 34 28.64 2.30 9.21
CA GLN A 34 27.92 1.04 9.00
C GLN A 34 26.56 1.02 9.72
N ASP A 35 26.53 1.49 10.97
CA ASP A 35 25.28 1.61 11.74
C ASP A 35 24.30 2.59 11.08
N ALA A 36 24.79 3.75 10.63
CA ALA A 36 23.99 4.73 9.91
C ALA A 36 23.44 4.16 8.58
N ALA A 37 24.24 3.40 7.83
CA ALA A 37 23.80 2.76 6.60
C ALA A 37 22.73 1.69 6.85
N GLN A 38 22.85 0.91 7.93
CA GLN A 38 21.86 -0.08 8.33
C GLN A 38 20.53 0.58 8.75
N ILE A 39 20.57 1.66 9.53
CA ILE A 39 19.39 2.44 9.91
C ILE A 39 18.73 3.05 8.68
N ALA A 40 19.50 3.63 7.76
CA ALA A 40 18.98 4.19 6.51
C ALA A 40 18.31 3.12 5.63
N ARG A 41 18.91 1.93 5.53
CA ARG A 41 18.30 0.77 4.86
C ARG A 41 17.00 0.35 5.54
N GLY A 42 16.96 0.32 6.86
CA GLY A 42 15.75 0.03 7.63
C GLY A 42 14.65 1.06 7.39
N ALA A 43 14.99 2.35 7.35
CA ALA A 43 14.05 3.43 7.04
C ALA A 43 13.43 3.27 5.64
N TYR A 44 14.26 2.90 4.66
CA TYR A 44 13.81 2.58 3.30
C TYR A 44 12.87 1.37 3.29
N LEU A 45 13.26 0.28 3.95
CA LEU A 45 12.45 -0.95 4.01
C LEU A 45 11.13 -0.74 4.76
N ALA A 46 11.09 0.14 5.77
CA ALA A 46 9.87 0.49 6.48
C ALA A 46 8.90 1.28 5.59
N ARG A 47 9.42 2.04 4.61
CA ARG A 47 8.60 2.63 3.54
C ARG A 47 8.13 1.57 2.56
N VAL A 48 9.03 0.71 2.08
CA VAL A 48 8.68 -0.39 1.16
C VAL A 48 7.59 -1.30 1.74
N GLY A 49 7.72 -1.63 3.03
CA GLY A 49 6.76 -2.44 3.78
C GLY A 49 5.49 -1.72 4.23
N ASP A 50 5.28 -0.49 3.75
CA ASP A 50 4.15 0.39 4.06
C ASP A 50 3.83 0.50 5.57
N CYS A 51 4.85 0.37 6.43
CA CYS A 51 4.66 0.24 7.87
C CYS A 51 3.99 1.50 8.45
N VAL A 52 4.26 2.66 7.87
CA VAL A 52 3.72 3.95 8.32
C VAL A 52 2.23 4.08 8.03
N ALA A 53 1.71 3.51 6.94
CA ALA A 53 0.29 3.60 6.61
C ALA A 53 -0.56 2.89 7.68
N CYS A 54 -0.15 1.68 8.09
CA CYS A 54 -0.90 0.90 9.07
C CYS A 54 -0.61 1.33 10.51
N HIS A 55 0.66 1.58 10.87
CA HIS A 55 1.04 1.87 12.26
C HIS A 55 0.94 3.35 12.63
N THR A 56 0.18 4.17 11.90
CA THR A 56 0.01 5.60 12.20
C THR A 56 -1.46 6.00 12.18
N SER A 57 -2.05 6.25 13.36
CA SER A 57 -3.39 6.84 13.44
C SER A 57 -3.38 8.37 13.34
N ARG A 58 -2.28 9.01 13.76
CA ARG A 58 -2.12 10.46 13.76
C ARG A 58 -0.82 10.85 13.06
N ARG A 59 -0.90 11.76 12.07
CA ARG A 59 0.25 12.15 11.25
C ARG A 59 1.42 12.76 12.05
N ASP A 60 1.17 13.35 13.21
CA ASP A 60 2.17 13.90 14.13
C ASP A 60 2.86 12.82 15.00
N GLN A 61 2.35 11.58 14.98
CA GLN A 61 2.80 10.46 15.78
C GLN A 61 3.02 9.21 14.92
N PRO A 62 4.00 9.24 13.98
CA PRO A 62 4.26 8.11 13.10
C PRO A 62 4.62 6.86 13.90
N PHE A 63 4.12 5.70 13.46
CA PHE A 63 4.38 4.39 14.05
C PHE A 63 3.79 4.14 15.45
N ALA A 64 3.04 5.08 16.02
CA ALA A 64 2.43 4.98 17.35
C ALA A 64 1.17 4.08 17.41
N GLY A 65 0.76 3.48 16.29
CA GLY A 65 -0.38 2.58 16.21
C GLY A 65 -1.74 3.27 16.33
N GLY A 66 -2.76 2.47 16.65
CA GLY A 66 -4.11 2.91 16.95
C GLY A 66 -5.02 3.12 15.73
N LEU A 67 -4.58 2.77 14.52
CA LEU A 67 -5.42 2.87 13.31
C LEU A 67 -6.49 1.77 13.36
N PRO A 68 -7.80 2.11 13.31
CA PRO A 68 -8.86 1.11 13.18
C PRO A 68 -8.93 0.58 11.75
N MET A 69 -8.94 -0.74 11.62
CA MET A 69 -9.20 -1.45 10.37
C MET A 69 -10.49 -2.23 10.54
N GLU A 70 -11.55 -1.75 9.88
CA GLU A 70 -12.84 -2.44 9.87
C GLU A 70 -12.76 -3.65 8.96
N THR A 71 -13.14 -4.81 9.50
CA THR A 71 -13.20 -6.07 8.76
C THR A 71 -14.60 -6.68 8.91
N PRO A 72 -15.01 -7.62 8.03
CA PRO A 72 -16.25 -8.37 8.22
C PRO A 72 -16.33 -9.11 9.57
N PHE A 73 -15.19 -9.32 10.24
CA PHE A 73 -15.08 -10.03 11.50
C PHE A 73 -15.06 -9.11 12.73
N GLY A 74 -15.10 -7.79 12.53
CA GLY A 74 -14.96 -6.75 13.55
C GLY A 74 -13.76 -5.83 13.31
N THR A 75 -13.40 -5.01 14.29
CA THR A 75 -12.35 -3.99 14.15
C THR A 75 -11.02 -4.47 14.71
N ILE A 76 -9.97 -4.42 13.89
CA ILE A 76 -8.58 -4.66 14.30
C ILE A 76 -7.88 -3.32 14.45
N TYR A 77 -7.08 -3.14 15.50
CA TYR A 77 -6.29 -1.92 15.68
C TYR A 77 -4.81 -2.21 15.46
N SER A 78 -4.13 -1.31 14.76
CA SER A 78 -2.68 -1.39 14.62
C SER A 78 -1.97 -1.09 15.94
N THR A 79 -0.79 -1.66 16.13
CA THR A 79 0.00 -1.53 17.35
C THR A 79 1.06 -0.44 17.25
N ASN A 80 1.51 0.07 18.39
CA ASN A 80 2.64 0.97 18.51
C ASN A 80 3.94 0.18 18.29
N ILE A 81 4.68 0.53 17.23
CA ILE A 81 5.97 -0.08 16.88
C ILE A 81 7.14 0.91 17.04
N THR A 82 6.93 2.00 17.78
CA THR A 82 8.03 2.89 18.22
C THR A 82 8.88 2.19 19.28
N PRO A 83 10.12 2.66 19.56
CA PRO A 83 10.96 2.07 20.59
C PRO A 83 10.56 2.49 22.02
N ASP A 84 9.31 2.92 22.22
CA ASP A 84 8.78 3.17 23.55
C ASP A 84 8.81 1.87 24.40
N LEU A 85 9.24 1.99 25.65
CA LEU A 85 9.46 0.84 26.55
C LEU A 85 8.17 0.28 27.15
N ARG A 86 7.08 1.06 27.18
CA ARG A 86 5.84 0.73 27.89
C ARG A 86 4.77 0.18 26.96
N HIS A 87 4.55 0.86 25.85
CA HIS A 87 3.48 0.54 24.88
C HIS A 87 4.00 0.21 23.48
N GLY A 88 5.25 0.57 23.19
CA GLY A 88 5.94 0.24 21.94
C GLY A 88 6.70 -1.09 21.97
N ILE A 89 7.64 -1.24 21.04
CA ILE A 89 8.53 -2.40 20.92
C ILE A 89 9.88 -2.19 21.60
N GLY A 90 10.06 -1.15 22.41
CA GLY A 90 11.36 -0.80 23.01
C GLY A 90 12.00 -1.91 23.86
N SER A 91 11.20 -2.86 24.35
CA SER A 91 11.69 -4.02 25.10
C SER A 91 11.88 -5.29 24.27
N TYR A 92 11.57 -5.27 22.97
CA TYR A 92 11.74 -6.42 22.08
C TYR A 92 13.23 -6.67 21.85
N SER A 93 13.65 -7.93 21.89
CA SER A 93 14.91 -8.35 21.29
C SER A 93 14.78 -8.41 19.76
N TYR A 94 15.90 -8.59 19.06
CA TYR A 94 15.86 -8.87 17.62
C TYR A 94 15.01 -10.10 17.30
N ASP A 95 15.12 -11.16 18.10
CA ASP A 95 14.39 -12.41 17.84
C ASP A 95 12.89 -12.24 18.07
N ASP A 96 12.49 -11.45 19.07
CA ASP A 96 11.08 -11.09 19.29
C ASP A 96 10.53 -10.28 18.10
N PHE A 97 11.29 -9.29 17.62
CA PHE A 97 10.91 -8.49 16.46
C PHE A 97 10.79 -9.34 15.20
N ALA A 98 11.78 -10.21 14.95
CA ALA A 98 11.78 -11.09 13.80
C ALA A 98 10.66 -12.13 13.86
N ALA A 99 10.28 -12.61 15.06
CA ALA A 99 9.13 -13.49 15.26
C ALA A 99 7.80 -12.77 15.01
N ALA A 100 7.65 -11.53 15.50
CA ALA A 100 6.45 -10.73 15.23
C ALA A 100 6.29 -10.47 13.72
N LEU A 101 7.37 -9.99 13.08
CA LEU A 101 7.36 -9.61 11.67
C LEU A 101 7.12 -10.80 10.74
N ARG A 102 7.87 -11.89 10.90
CA ARG A 102 7.91 -13.00 9.92
C ARG A 102 7.02 -14.19 10.29
N LYS A 103 6.60 -14.29 11.56
CA LYS A 103 5.83 -15.44 12.06
C LYS A 103 4.49 -15.04 12.67
N GLY A 104 4.23 -13.74 12.86
CA GLY A 104 3.02 -13.28 13.53
C GLY A 104 2.98 -13.66 15.00
N VAL A 105 4.13 -13.70 15.70
CA VAL A 105 4.22 -14.06 17.12
C VAL A 105 4.75 -12.87 17.91
N ALA A 106 3.92 -12.25 18.74
CA ALA A 106 4.33 -11.15 19.60
C ALA A 106 5.30 -11.61 20.71
N LYS A 107 5.98 -10.66 21.37
CA LYS A 107 6.95 -10.95 22.45
C LYS A 107 6.37 -11.77 23.61
N ASP A 108 5.10 -11.54 23.96
CA ASP A 108 4.39 -12.29 25.01
C ASP A 108 3.87 -13.66 24.53
N GLY A 109 4.17 -14.03 23.29
CA GLY A 109 3.81 -15.31 22.66
C GLY A 109 2.43 -15.33 22.00
N HIS A 110 1.62 -14.27 22.08
CA HIS A 110 0.32 -14.27 21.42
C HIS A 110 0.45 -14.17 19.89
N LEU A 111 -0.46 -14.79 19.16
CA LEU A 111 -0.49 -14.76 17.70
C LEU A 111 -1.15 -13.48 17.18
N LEU A 112 -0.47 -12.78 16.29
CA LEU A 112 -0.98 -11.62 15.56
C LEU A 112 -2.01 -12.06 14.52
N TYR A 113 -3.02 -11.22 14.29
CA TYR A 113 -3.97 -11.44 13.20
C TYR A 113 -3.30 -11.18 11.85
N PRO A 114 -3.63 -11.95 10.79
CA PRO A 114 -3.01 -11.81 9.46
C PRO A 114 -3.42 -10.52 8.72
N ALA A 115 -4.15 -9.62 9.38
CA ALA A 115 -4.29 -8.23 8.94
C ALA A 115 -2.94 -7.50 8.91
N MET A 116 -2.00 -7.87 9.80
CA MET A 116 -0.59 -7.61 9.54
C MET A 116 -0.11 -8.69 8.56
N PRO A 117 0.44 -8.33 7.38
CA PRO A 117 0.79 -9.29 6.33
C PRO A 117 2.09 -10.07 6.64
N TYR A 118 2.19 -10.61 7.86
CA TYR A 118 3.28 -11.48 8.28
C TYR A 118 3.43 -12.74 7.40
N PRO A 119 2.38 -13.31 6.76
CA PRO A 119 2.55 -14.36 5.77
C PRO A 119 3.44 -13.93 4.60
N SER A 120 3.19 -12.76 4.00
CA SER A 120 4.04 -12.19 2.94
C SER A 120 5.42 -11.82 3.51
N PHE A 121 5.46 -11.21 4.70
CA PHE A 121 6.73 -10.84 5.34
C PHE A 121 7.63 -12.01 5.73
N SER A 122 7.11 -13.24 5.75
CA SER A 122 7.94 -14.44 5.92
C SER A 122 9.08 -14.53 4.88
N LYS A 123 8.87 -13.92 3.69
CA LYS A 123 9.84 -13.84 2.60
C LYS A 123 11.02 -12.92 2.89
N VAL A 124 10.92 -12.03 3.87
CA VAL A 124 11.93 -11.01 4.17
C VAL A 124 13.21 -11.65 4.72
N SER A 125 14.34 -11.24 4.15
CA SER A 125 15.65 -11.76 4.55
C SER A 125 16.00 -11.36 5.99
N ASP A 126 16.88 -12.15 6.64
CA ASP A 126 17.36 -11.81 7.99
C ASP A 126 18.11 -10.47 8.00
N THR A 127 18.89 -10.19 6.96
CA THR A 127 19.60 -8.92 6.79
C THR A 127 18.65 -7.72 6.75
N ASP A 128 17.57 -7.81 5.97
CA ASP A 128 16.57 -6.74 5.89
C ASP A 128 15.74 -6.64 7.18
N THR A 129 15.49 -7.75 7.84
CA THR A 129 14.82 -7.77 9.16
C THR A 129 15.68 -7.07 10.22
N ARG A 130 17.00 -7.26 10.22
CA ARG A 130 17.95 -6.54 11.10
C ARG A 130 18.03 -5.06 10.79
N ALA A 131 17.95 -4.68 9.52
CA ALA A 131 17.91 -3.28 9.12
C ALA A 131 16.63 -2.60 9.64
N LEU A 132 15.47 -3.23 9.44
CA LEU A 132 14.19 -2.76 9.99
C LEU A 132 14.26 -2.62 11.52
N TYR A 133 14.74 -3.64 12.23
CA TYR A 133 14.90 -3.59 13.68
C TYR A 133 15.80 -2.41 14.12
N ALA A 134 16.96 -2.23 13.48
CA ALA A 134 17.85 -1.10 13.78
C ALA A 134 17.16 0.25 13.55
N TYR A 135 16.38 0.39 12.47
CA TYR A 135 15.61 1.61 12.22
C TYR A 135 14.54 1.88 13.27
N PHE A 136 13.75 0.88 13.67
CA PHE A 136 12.74 1.11 14.71
C PHE A 136 13.36 1.38 16.07
N MET A 137 14.49 0.75 16.41
CA MET A 137 15.14 0.94 17.71
C MET A 137 15.95 2.23 17.81
N HIS A 138 16.50 2.73 16.70
CA HIS A 138 17.46 3.84 16.71
C HIS A 138 17.12 5.01 15.77
N GLY A 139 16.25 4.80 14.79
CA GLY A 139 15.82 5.81 13.82
C GLY A 139 14.41 6.38 14.07
N VAL A 140 13.60 5.74 14.92
CA VAL A 140 12.23 6.17 15.24
C VAL A 140 12.18 6.79 16.63
N ARG A 141 11.44 7.91 16.77
CA ARG A 141 11.22 8.56 18.07
C ARG A 141 10.26 7.71 18.92
N PRO A 142 10.56 7.46 20.21
CA PRO A 142 9.62 6.77 21.10
C PRO A 142 8.37 7.62 21.33
N ILE A 143 7.20 6.98 21.29
CA ILE A 143 5.92 7.63 21.57
C ILE A 143 5.16 6.75 22.58
N ASP A 144 4.88 7.30 23.75
CA ASP A 144 4.10 6.66 24.81
C ASP A 144 2.61 6.73 24.46
N GLN A 145 2.17 5.87 23.53
CA GLN A 145 0.80 5.74 23.07
C GLN A 145 0.30 4.31 23.33
N PRO A 146 -0.73 4.10 24.16
CA PRO A 146 -1.28 2.78 24.43
C PRO A 146 -2.03 2.23 23.22
N ASN A 147 -1.94 0.92 23.04
CA ASN A 147 -2.64 0.19 21.98
C ASN A 147 -4.12 0.00 22.30
N PRO A 148 -5.05 0.47 21.45
CA PRO A 148 -6.45 0.10 21.58
C PRO A 148 -6.63 -1.42 21.45
N GLN A 149 -7.65 -1.97 22.11
CA GLN A 149 -7.94 -3.40 22.01
C GLN A 149 -8.68 -3.73 20.71
N THR A 150 -8.18 -4.75 20.00
CA THR A 150 -8.89 -5.39 18.88
C THR A 150 -10.23 -5.97 19.33
N ARG A 151 -11.29 -5.63 18.60
CA ARG A 151 -12.68 -6.02 18.88
C ARG A 151 -13.22 -6.85 17.73
N LEU A 152 -12.94 -8.15 17.78
CA LEU A 152 -13.49 -9.12 16.83
C LEU A 152 -14.70 -9.85 17.42
N HIS A 153 -15.62 -10.23 16.55
CA HIS A 153 -16.77 -11.03 16.91
C HIS A 153 -16.35 -12.49 17.17
N PHE A 154 -17.11 -13.19 18.01
CA PHE A 154 -16.95 -14.63 18.15
C PHE A 154 -17.25 -15.36 16.83
N PRO A 155 -16.48 -16.38 16.42
CA PRO A 155 -15.34 -16.99 17.13
C PRO A 155 -13.96 -16.39 16.82
N PHE A 156 -13.88 -15.33 15.99
CA PHE A 156 -12.62 -14.74 15.51
C PHE A 156 -11.81 -14.02 16.62
N ASN A 157 -12.43 -13.71 17.75
CA ASN A 157 -11.74 -13.22 18.95
C ASN A 157 -10.87 -14.29 19.65
N LEU A 158 -11.08 -15.59 19.36
CA LEU A 158 -10.31 -16.68 19.95
C LEU A 158 -8.96 -16.88 19.23
N ARG A 159 -7.91 -16.21 19.71
CA ARG A 159 -6.56 -16.27 19.12
C ARG A 159 -5.97 -17.69 18.98
N VAL A 160 -6.43 -18.66 19.78
CA VAL A 160 -6.02 -20.07 19.64
C VAL A 160 -6.36 -20.64 18.26
N MET A 161 -7.41 -20.14 17.60
CA MET A 161 -7.77 -20.54 16.23
C MET A 161 -6.69 -20.15 15.21
N LEU A 162 -5.88 -19.11 15.49
CA LEU A 162 -4.77 -18.72 14.64
C LEU A 162 -3.64 -19.76 14.60
N ILE A 163 -3.57 -20.68 15.58
CA ILE A 163 -2.62 -21.80 15.52
C ILE A 163 -2.95 -22.69 14.32
N GLY A 164 -4.22 -23.10 14.20
CA GLY A 164 -4.69 -23.90 13.07
C GLY A 164 -4.58 -23.14 11.75
N TRP A 165 -4.95 -21.86 11.73
CA TRP A 165 -4.81 -21.00 10.56
C TRP A 165 -3.34 -20.93 10.08
N ASN A 166 -2.40 -20.70 10.99
CA ASN A 166 -0.97 -20.64 10.66
C ASN A 166 -0.41 -21.98 10.18
N LEU A 167 -0.92 -23.10 10.69
CA LEU A 167 -0.51 -24.43 10.23
C LEU A 167 -0.95 -24.70 8.78
N LEU A 168 -2.13 -24.21 8.39
CA LEU A 168 -2.68 -24.43 7.06
C LEU A 168 -2.18 -23.43 6.01
N PHE A 169 -2.08 -22.15 6.37
CA PHE A 169 -2.00 -21.08 5.36
C PHE A 169 -0.71 -20.28 5.35
N ARG A 170 0.08 -20.31 6.43
CA ARG A 170 1.29 -19.48 6.49
C ARG A 170 2.39 -20.10 5.60
N PRO A 171 2.93 -19.36 4.61
CA PRO A 171 4.05 -19.84 3.81
C PRO A 171 5.31 -19.98 4.66
N ALA A 172 6.19 -20.89 4.25
CA ALA A 172 7.42 -21.17 4.98
C ALA A 172 8.63 -20.46 4.35
N GLY A 173 9.39 -19.75 5.20
CA GLY A 173 10.76 -19.33 4.94
C GLY A 173 10.92 -18.07 4.08
N ALA A 174 12.15 -17.57 4.08
CA ALA A 174 12.55 -16.41 3.30
C ALA A 174 12.47 -16.69 1.78
N TYR A 175 12.40 -15.61 1.01
CA TYR A 175 12.50 -15.67 -0.44
C TYR A 175 13.79 -16.37 -0.87
N ARG A 176 13.68 -17.18 -1.91
CA ARG A 176 14.83 -17.84 -2.55
C ARG A 176 14.84 -17.40 -4.00
N ALA A 177 15.97 -16.86 -4.43
CA ALA A 177 16.16 -16.45 -5.82
C ALA A 177 15.97 -17.66 -6.75
N ASP A 178 15.24 -17.43 -7.84
CA ASP A 178 15.15 -18.37 -8.94
C ASP A 178 16.45 -18.29 -9.76
N PRO A 179 17.24 -19.39 -9.84
CA PRO A 179 18.49 -19.41 -10.60
C PRO A 179 18.29 -19.28 -12.12
N ALA A 180 17.07 -19.50 -12.63
CA ALA A 180 16.74 -19.28 -14.04
C ALA A 180 16.48 -17.81 -14.38
N GLN A 181 16.42 -16.93 -13.36
CA GLN A 181 16.05 -15.52 -13.51
C GLN A 181 17.20 -14.58 -13.17
N GLY A 182 17.21 -13.41 -13.80
CA GLY A 182 18.20 -12.36 -13.53
C GLY A 182 18.08 -11.75 -12.13
N ALA A 183 19.09 -10.99 -11.71
CA ALA A 183 19.10 -10.32 -10.40
C ALA A 183 17.97 -9.28 -10.26
N GLU A 184 17.67 -8.53 -11.31
CA GLU A 184 16.58 -7.53 -11.32
C GLU A 184 15.21 -8.21 -11.15
N TRP A 185 14.95 -9.29 -11.88
CA TRP A 185 13.72 -10.06 -11.73
C TRP A 185 13.56 -10.61 -10.31
N ASN A 186 14.62 -11.21 -9.76
CA ASN A 186 14.62 -11.75 -8.39
C ASN A 186 14.41 -10.64 -7.36
N ARG A 187 14.92 -9.42 -7.61
CA ARG A 187 14.66 -8.26 -6.75
C ARG A 187 13.19 -7.85 -6.79
N GLY A 188 12.58 -7.79 -7.97
CA GLY A 188 11.16 -7.50 -8.13
C GLY A 188 10.28 -8.53 -7.42
N ALA A 189 10.55 -9.82 -7.66
CA ALA A 189 9.87 -10.93 -7.01
C ALA A 189 9.98 -10.87 -5.48
N TYR A 190 11.17 -10.59 -4.94
CA TYR A 190 11.40 -10.43 -3.50
C TYR A 190 10.54 -9.31 -2.89
N LEU A 191 10.44 -8.16 -3.56
CA LEU A 191 9.66 -7.03 -3.09
C LEU A 191 8.17 -7.34 -3.14
N VAL A 192 7.67 -7.79 -4.28
CA VAL A 192 6.24 -8.03 -4.53
C VAL A 192 5.68 -9.15 -3.67
N GLN A 193 6.42 -10.26 -3.49
CA GLN A 193 6.02 -11.39 -2.64
C GLN A 193 6.26 -11.12 -1.14
N GLY A 194 7.15 -10.16 -0.82
CA GLY A 194 7.64 -9.90 0.53
C GLY A 194 7.08 -8.61 1.11
N LEU A 195 7.95 -7.63 1.35
CA LEU A 195 7.58 -6.39 2.06
C LEU A 195 6.52 -5.58 1.33
N ALA A 196 6.51 -5.50 0.00
CA ALA A 196 5.48 -4.73 -0.71
C ALA A 196 4.11 -5.43 -0.72
N HIS A 197 4.07 -6.72 -0.33
CA HIS A 197 2.86 -7.52 -0.07
C HIS A 197 1.74 -7.32 -1.09
N CYS A 198 2.07 -7.24 -2.39
CA CYS A 198 1.07 -6.91 -3.42
C CYS A 198 -0.05 -7.97 -3.48
N GLY A 199 0.27 -9.21 -3.11
CA GLY A 199 -0.67 -10.32 -2.98
C GLY A 199 -1.83 -10.06 -2.01
N ALA A 200 -1.61 -9.28 -0.95
CA ALA A 200 -2.60 -9.03 0.10
C ALA A 200 -3.86 -8.28 -0.40
N CYS A 201 -3.80 -7.69 -1.60
CA CYS A 201 -4.96 -7.11 -2.27
C CYS A 201 -5.20 -7.70 -3.65
N HIS A 202 -4.15 -8.08 -4.38
CA HIS A 202 -4.27 -8.53 -5.77
C HIS A 202 -4.38 -10.05 -5.92
N THR A 203 -4.30 -10.84 -4.86
CA THR A 203 -4.57 -12.29 -4.90
C THR A 203 -5.97 -12.57 -4.33
N PRO A 204 -6.74 -13.55 -4.84
CA PRO A 204 -8.00 -13.94 -4.23
C PRO A 204 -7.83 -14.44 -2.80
N HIS A 205 -8.69 -13.99 -1.90
CA HIS A 205 -8.74 -14.52 -0.53
C HIS A 205 -9.75 -15.68 -0.42
N GLY A 206 -9.49 -16.61 0.49
CA GLY A 206 -10.41 -17.67 0.84
C GLY A 206 -11.41 -17.26 1.93
N VAL A 207 -12.26 -18.20 2.32
CA VAL A 207 -13.36 -17.95 3.28
C VAL A 207 -12.87 -17.68 4.70
N MET A 208 -11.63 -18.05 5.02
CA MET A 208 -10.97 -17.77 6.30
C MET A 208 -10.07 -16.53 6.23
N GLY A 209 -10.20 -15.73 5.16
CA GLY A 209 -9.45 -14.48 4.94
C GLY A 209 -8.00 -14.69 4.51
N GLU A 210 -7.61 -15.93 4.18
CA GLU A 210 -6.27 -16.28 3.72
C GLU A 210 -6.04 -15.90 2.27
N GLU A 211 -4.86 -15.34 1.95
CA GLU A 211 -4.38 -15.24 0.57
C GLU A 211 -4.24 -16.66 -0.01
N LYS A 212 -4.87 -16.93 -1.16
CA LYS A 212 -4.82 -18.28 -1.77
C LYS A 212 -3.45 -18.63 -2.38
N ALA A 213 -2.58 -17.64 -2.57
CA ALA A 213 -1.24 -17.83 -3.12
C ALA A 213 -0.29 -16.69 -2.70
N PHE A 214 0.98 -17.03 -2.50
CA PHE A 214 2.04 -16.07 -2.10
C PHE A 214 3.17 -15.94 -3.13
N ASP A 215 3.15 -16.78 -4.17
CA ASP A 215 4.03 -16.70 -5.33
C ASP A 215 3.37 -17.37 -6.54
N ALA A 216 3.93 -17.16 -7.74
CA ALA A 216 3.36 -17.62 -8.99
C ALA A 216 3.57 -19.13 -9.27
N ARG A 217 4.22 -19.89 -8.38
CA ARG A 217 4.61 -21.27 -8.71
C ARG A 217 3.44 -22.22 -8.55
N GLY A 218 3.04 -22.85 -9.67
CA GLY A 218 2.01 -23.90 -9.68
C GLY A 218 0.59 -23.40 -9.43
N THR A 219 0.32 -22.11 -9.65
CA THR A 219 -1.00 -21.50 -9.46
C THR A 219 -1.22 -20.31 -10.39
N ASP A 220 -2.46 -20.14 -10.83
CA ASP A 220 -2.98 -18.99 -11.57
C ASP A 220 -3.71 -17.99 -10.66
N LEU A 221 -3.61 -18.11 -9.34
CA LEU A 221 -4.32 -17.23 -8.41
C LEU A 221 -3.47 -16.06 -7.94
N TYR A 222 -2.15 -16.22 -7.90
CA TYR A 222 -1.26 -15.18 -7.39
C TYR A 222 -1.33 -13.92 -8.25
N LEU A 223 -1.74 -12.80 -7.66
CA LEU A 223 -1.94 -11.51 -8.34
C LEU A 223 -3.02 -11.50 -9.44
N SER A 224 -3.99 -12.42 -9.40
CA SER A 224 -5.07 -12.52 -10.40
C SER A 224 -6.20 -11.50 -10.26
N GLY A 225 -6.10 -10.57 -9.32
CA GLY A 225 -7.14 -9.62 -8.93
C GLY A 225 -8.12 -10.19 -7.90
N TYR A 226 -8.66 -9.31 -7.06
CA TYR A 226 -9.64 -9.67 -6.02
C TYR A 226 -10.43 -8.43 -5.55
N THR A 227 -11.66 -8.66 -5.10
CA THR A 227 -12.48 -7.60 -4.48
C THR A 227 -12.36 -7.68 -2.97
N LEU A 228 -11.70 -6.68 -2.38
CA LEU A 228 -11.49 -6.55 -0.95
C LEU A 228 -12.14 -5.25 -0.46
N ALA A 229 -12.98 -5.35 0.57
CA ALA A 229 -13.66 -4.19 1.18
C ALA A 229 -14.37 -3.26 0.17
N GLY A 230 -15.05 -3.85 -0.82
CA GLY A 230 -15.79 -3.09 -1.85
C GLY A 230 -14.94 -2.43 -2.93
N TRP A 231 -13.62 -2.68 -2.93
CA TRP A 231 -12.69 -2.26 -3.97
C TRP A 231 -12.17 -3.47 -4.73
N HIS A 232 -12.34 -3.48 -6.04
CA HIS A 232 -11.75 -4.48 -6.91
C HIS A 232 -10.32 -4.08 -7.28
N ALA A 233 -9.35 -4.84 -6.77
CA ALA A 233 -7.96 -4.76 -7.16
C ALA A 233 -7.77 -5.53 -8.50
N PRO A 234 -7.22 -4.90 -9.54
CA PRO A 234 -7.10 -5.52 -10.87
C PRO A 234 -6.12 -6.69 -10.90
N ASP A 235 -6.25 -7.56 -11.90
CA ASP A 235 -5.23 -8.56 -12.25
C ASP A 235 -3.92 -7.87 -12.65
N LEU A 236 -2.81 -8.24 -12.00
CA LEU A 236 -1.48 -7.71 -12.31
C LEU A 236 -0.70 -8.60 -13.29
N ARG A 237 -1.23 -9.76 -13.69
CA ARG A 237 -0.62 -10.70 -14.61
C ARG A 237 -1.10 -10.42 -16.03
N ALA A 238 -0.40 -9.55 -16.74
CA ALA A 238 -0.79 -9.20 -18.10
C ALA A 238 0.33 -9.38 -19.13
N GLY A 239 1.50 -9.86 -18.71
CA GLY A 239 2.71 -9.72 -19.52
C GLY A 239 3.15 -8.26 -19.67
N HIS A 240 4.25 -8.04 -20.38
CA HIS A 240 4.59 -6.71 -20.90
C HIS A 240 3.56 -6.29 -21.96
N GLY A 241 2.61 -5.42 -21.58
CA GLY A 241 1.59 -4.91 -22.49
C GLY A 241 1.92 -3.51 -23.03
N THR A 242 0.99 -2.96 -23.83
CA THR A 242 1.04 -1.57 -24.29
C THR A 242 0.16 -0.65 -23.42
N GLY A 243 0.30 0.67 -23.59
CA GLY A 243 -0.52 1.64 -22.86
C GLY A 243 -0.34 1.56 -21.34
N GLU A 244 -1.43 1.42 -20.60
CA GLU A 244 -1.44 1.31 -19.12
C GLU A 244 -0.60 0.14 -18.58
N ARG A 245 -0.35 -0.89 -19.41
CA ARG A 245 0.38 -2.11 -19.02
C ARG A 245 1.85 -2.12 -19.44
N SER A 246 2.34 -1.03 -20.01
CA SER A 246 3.76 -0.89 -20.32
C SER A 246 4.58 -0.75 -19.04
N ARG A 247 5.86 -1.17 -19.09
CA ARG A 247 6.81 -1.04 -18.00
C ARG A 247 6.85 0.40 -17.45
N ASP A 248 6.93 1.38 -18.34
CA ASP A 248 6.98 2.80 -18.00
C ASP A 248 5.69 3.28 -17.33
N SER A 249 4.51 2.83 -17.81
CA SER A 249 3.24 3.14 -17.17
C SER A 249 3.15 2.58 -15.76
N ILE A 250 3.63 1.36 -15.52
CA ILE A 250 3.66 0.74 -14.19
C ILE A 250 4.61 1.53 -13.27
N VAL A 251 5.82 1.82 -13.72
CA VAL A 251 6.79 2.64 -12.96
C VAL A 251 6.19 4.00 -12.62
N GLN A 252 5.54 4.66 -13.57
CA GLN A 252 4.92 5.96 -13.36
C GLN A 252 3.75 5.88 -12.37
N LEU A 253 2.89 4.86 -12.50
CA LEU A 253 1.76 4.64 -11.60
C LEU A 253 2.23 4.40 -10.16
N LEU A 254 3.22 3.53 -9.95
CA LEU A 254 3.78 3.25 -8.62
C LEU A 254 4.49 4.45 -8.01
N ARG A 255 5.13 5.29 -8.83
CA ARG A 255 5.83 6.50 -8.37
C ARG A 255 4.89 7.63 -8.00
N THR A 256 3.83 7.84 -8.77
CA THR A 256 3.05 9.10 -8.75
C THR A 256 1.55 8.90 -8.49
N GLY A 257 1.07 7.66 -8.54
CA GLY A 257 -0.34 7.30 -8.48
C GLY A 257 -1.09 7.56 -9.78
N ARG A 258 -0.38 7.93 -10.85
CA ARG A 258 -0.98 8.32 -12.14
C ARG A 258 -0.07 7.96 -13.31
N SER A 259 -0.64 7.35 -14.34
CA SER A 259 0.06 7.01 -15.59
C SER A 259 -0.74 7.51 -16.79
N HIS A 260 -0.28 7.22 -18.00
CA HIS A 260 -1.03 7.59 -19.21
C HIS A 260 -2.32 6.75 -19.29
N GLY A 261 -3.44 7.35 -18.91
CA GLY A 261 -4.78 6.74 -18.97
C GLY A 261 -5.31 6.21 -17.63
N SER A 262 -4.44 6.01 -16.63
CA SER A 262 -4.81 5.39 -15.36
C SER A 262 -4.43 6.22 -14.13
N ALA A 263 -5.15 5.98 -13.05
CA ALA A 263 -5.00 6.63 -11.76
C ALA A 263 -5.31 5.63 -10.65
N THR A 264 -4.55 5.68 -9.55
CA THR A 264 -4.88 4.91 -8.36
C THR A 264 -6.05 5.54 -7.61
N PHE A 265 -6.73 4.72 -6.81
CA PHE A 265 -7.86 5.09 -5.95
C PHE A 265 -7.90 4.16 -4.74
N GLY A 266 -8.71 4.50 -3.74
CA GLY A 266 -8.86 3.71 -2.52
C GLY A 266 -7.51 3.41 -1.85
N GLY A 267 -7.36 2.18 -1.33
CA GLY A 267 -6.14 1.76 -0.64
C GLY A 267 -4.85 1.90 -1.47
N MET A 268 -4.92 1.74 -2.80
CA MET A 268 -3.72 1.91 -3.65
C MET A 268 -3.24 3.38 -3.70
N SER A 269 -4.11 4.36 -3.46
CA SER A 269 -3.66 5.76 -3.28
C SER A 269 -2.85 5.91 -2.00
N GLU A 270 -3.28 5.29 -0.90
CA GLU A 270 -2.53 5.33 0.37
C GLU A 270 -1.18 4.62 0.26
N VAL A 271 -1.13 3.47 -0.44
CA VAL A 271 0.12 2.75 -0.74
C VAL A 271 1.10 3.64 -1.50
N VAL A 272 0.64 4.39 -2.50
CA VAL A 272 1.51 5.33 -3.22
C VAL A 272 1.93 6.49 -2.32
N GLU A 273 1.00 7.08 -1.56
CA GLU A 273 1.28 8.22 -0.67
C GLU A 273 2.33 7.87 0.40
N ASN A 274 2.30 6.65 0.92
CA ASN A 274 3.09 6.24 2.08
C ASN A 274 4.30 5.35 1.74
N SER A 275 4.25 4.60 0.63
CA SER A 275 5.20 3.54 0.28
C SER A 275 5.81 3.69 -1.12
N THR A 276 5.08 3.37 -2.20
CA THR A 276 5.71 3.09 -3.50
C THR A 276 6.38 4.29 -4.16
N GLN A 277 5.96 5.52 -3.84
CA GLN A 277 6.65 6.73 -4.31
C GLN A 277 8.09 6.86 -3.77
N TYR A 278 8.42 6.15 -2.69
CA TYR A 278 9.72 6.17 -2.04
C TYR A 278 10.64 5.05 -2.53
N PHE A 279 10.16 4.16 -3.39
CA PHE A 279 10.99 3.09 -3.96
C PHE A 279 12.12 3.72 -4.76
N SER A 280 13.30 3.10 -4.70
CA SER A 280 14.39 3.48 -5.60
C SER A 280 13.99 3.22 -7.05
N ASP A 281 14.61 3.94 -7.99
CA ASP A 281 14.34 3.73 -9.42
C ASP A 281 14.60 2.27 -9.83
N ALA A 282 15.68 1.66 -9.31
CA ALA A 282 15.98 0.27 -9.55
C ALA A 282 14.87 -0.67 -9.04
N ASP A 283 14.31 -0.40 -7.86
CA ASP A 283 13.24 -1.23 -7.30
C ASP A 283 11.90 -1.04 -8.04
N LEU A 284 11.59 0.18 -8.51
CA LEU A 284 10.40 0.40 -9.35
C LEU A 284 10.47 -0.37 -10.67
N HIS A 285 11.63 -0.37 -11.32
CA HIS A 285 11.84 -1.11 -12.57
C HIS A 285 11.85 -2.63 -12.32
N ALA A 286 12.50 -3.09 -11.25
CA ALA A 286 12.49 -4.50 -10.87
C ALA A 286 11.07 -5.02 -10.60
N VAL A 287 10.25 -4.24 -9.88
CA VAL A 287 8.83 -4.56 -9.65
C VAL A 287 8.07 -4.60 -10.98
N ALA A 288 8.24 -3.59 -11.84
CA ALA A 288 7.57 -3.54 -13.14
C ALA A 288 7.95 -4.73 -14.05
N ASP A 289 9.22 -5.14 -14.03
CA ASP A 289 9.71 -6.31 -14.79
C ASP A 289 9.17 -7.62 -14.25
N TYR A 290 9.16 -7.79 -12.92
CA TYR A 290 8.58 -8.97 -12.31
C TYR A 290 7.10 -9.09 -12.64
N LEU A 291 6.31 -8.02 -12.46
CA LEU A 291 4.88 -8.03 -12.80
C LEU A 291 4.67 -8.27 -14.31
N GLY A 292 5.47 -7.64 -15.16
CA GLY A 292 5.44 -7.82 -16.61
C GLY A 292 5.85 -9.23 -17.08
N SER A 293 6.53 -10.01 -16.25
CA SER A 293 6.84 -11.41 -16.54
C SER A 293 5.70 -12.39 -16.22
N LEU A 294 4.69 -11.93 -15.45
CA LEU A 294 3.56 -12.77 -15.08
C LEU A 294 2.53 -12.76 -16.20
N HIS A 295 2.20 -13.95 -16.69
CA HIS A 295 1.18 -14.16 -17.70
C HIS A 295 -0.03 -14.87 -17.09
N PRO A 296 -1.26 -14.54 -17.51
CA PRO A 296 -2.40 -15.37 -17.17
C PRO A 296 -2.34 -16.65 -18.00
N ASP A 297 -2.47 -17.82 -17.36
CA ASP A 297 -2.45 -19.13 -18.06
C ASP A 297 -3.62 -19.28 -19.06
N ARG A 298 -4.66 -18.44 -18.92
CA ARG A 298 -5.75 -18.27 -19.89
C ARG A 298 -5.91 -16.81 -20.24
N ALA A 299 -5.76 -16.48 -21.52
CA ALA A 299 -6.27 -15.22 -22.05
C ALA A 299 -7.78 -15.17 -21.73
N PRO A 300 -8.30 -14.08 -21.13
CA PRO A 300 -9.74 -13.92 -20.99
C PRO A 300 -10.37 -14.10 -22.39
N PRO A 301 -11.47 -14.86 -22.51
CA PRO A 301 -12.15 -14.98 -23.78
C PRO A 301 -12.48 -13.57 -24.27
N THR A 302 -11.98 -13.18 -25.44
CA THR A 302 -12.32 -11.90 -26.07
C THR A 302 -13.83 -11.84 -26.13
N PRO A 303 -14.52 -10.99 -25.33
CA PRO A 303 -15.96 -10.91 -25.40
C PRO A 303 -16.32 -10.49 -26.82
N ALA A 304 -17.23 -11.22 -27.47
CA ALA A 304 -17.71 -10.88 -28.79
C ALA A 304 -18.09 -9.40 -28.81
N ALA A 305 -17.68 -8.67 -29.85
CA ALA A 305 -17.93 -7.24 -29.93
C ALA A 305 -19.44 -7.01 -29.88
N PRO A 306 -19.98 -6.29 -28.87
CA PRO A 306 -21.33 -5.78 -28.99
C PRO A 306 -21.39 -4.87 -30.23
N PRO A 307 -22.56 -4.76 -30.89
CA PRO A 307 -22.71 -3.92 -32.07
C PRO A 307 -22.23 -2.50 -31.74
N VAL A 308 -21.48 -1.90 -32.66
CA VAL A 308 -20.97 -0.52 -32.55
C VAL A 308 -22.16 0.38 -32.27
N LYS A 309 -22.29 0.80 -31.00
CA LYS A 309 -23.28 1.80 -30.59
C LYS A 309 -22.99 3.09 -31.39
N PRO A 310 -24.00 3.95 -31.63
CA PRO A 310 -23.76 5.27 -32.19
C PRO A 310 -22.56 5.91 -31.48
N ASP A 311 -21.67 6.57 -32.22
CA ASP A 311 -20.46 7.16 -31.64
C ASP A 311 -20.85 8.06 -30.46
N ALA A 312 -20.64 7.55 -29.25
CA ALA A 312 -21.00 8.21 -28.00
C ALA A 312 -20.35 9.60 -27.94
N THR A 313 -19.17 9.75 -28.54
CA THR A 313 -18.46 11.02 -28.67
C THR A 313 -19.28 12.04 -29.46
N THR A 314 -19.71 11.69 -30.67
CA THR A 314 -20.51 12.58 -31.53
C THR A 314 -21.85 12.91 -30.89
N ALA A 315 -22.51 11.93 -30.27
CA ALA A 315 -23.78 12.14 -29.56
C ALA A 315 -23.61 13.13 -28.39
N LEU A 316 -22.63 12.91 -27.51
CA LEU A 316 -22.37 13.80 -26.37
C LEU A 316 -21.95 15.21 -26.80
N ARG A 317 -21.12 15.34 -27.85
CA ARG A 317 -20.70 16.67 -28.38
C ARG A 317 -21.85 17.46 -29.01
N SER A 318 -22.87 16.77 -29.52
CA SER A 318 -24.08 17.39 -30.07
C SER A 318 -25.20 17.57 -29.04
N GLY A 319 -24.95 17.22 -27.77
CA GLY A 319 -25.96 17.29 -26.71
C GLY A 319 -27.04 16.22 -26.81
N VAL A 320 -26.86 15.20 -27.65
CA VAL A 320 -27.79 14.08 -27.81
C VAL A 320 -27.46 13.00 -26.78
N THR A 321 -28.41 12.75 -25.86
CA THR A 321 -28.27 11.79 -24.76
C THR A 321 -29.27 10.64 -24.94
N PRO A 322 -28.91 9.57 -25.69
CA PRO A 322 -29.86 8.51 -26.07
C PRO A 322 -30.29 7.60 -24.91
N THR A 323 -29.63 7.70 -23.76
CA THR A 323 -29.96 6.95 -22.53
C THR A 323 -29.89 7.88 -21.32
N GLY A 324 -30.56 7.51 -20.22
CA GLY A 324 -30.42 8.23 -18.94
C GLY A 324 -28.98 8.29 -18.46
N GLY A 325 -28.21 7.19 -18.62
CA GLY A 325 -26.77 7.16 -18.33
C GLY A 325 -25.94 8.17 -19.14
N ALA A 326 -26.28 8.40 -20.42
CA ALA A 326 -25.60 9.39 -21.24
C ALA A 326 -25.88 10.82 -20.77
N LEU A 327 -27.11 11.11 -20.34
CA LEU A 327 -27.49 12.40 -19.76
C LEU A 327 -26.75 12.64 -18.44
N LEU A 328 -26.77 11.64 -17.56
CA LEU A 328 -26.04 11.68 -16.29
C LEU A 328 -24.54 11.92 -16.51
N TYR A 329 -23.93 11.28 -17.51
CA TYR A 329 -22.53 11.50 -17.84
C TYR A 329 -22.25 12.92 -18.31
N LEU A 330 -23.10 13.44 -19.21
CA LEU A 330 -22.95 14.80 -19.75
C LEU A 330 -23.02 15.85 -18.62
N ASP A 331 -23.97 15.69 -17.70
CA ASP A 331 -24.21 16.61 -16.60
C ASP A 331 -23.13 16.56 -15.51
N ASN A 332 -22.59 15.38 -15.21
CA ASN A 332 -21.79 15.17 -14.00
C ASN A 332 -20.31 14.87 -14.26
N CYS A 333 -19.96 14.31 -15.42
CA CYS A 333 -18.64 13.69 -15.63
C CYS A 333 -17.88 14.30 -16.81
N ASN A 334 -18.59 14.75 -17.85
CA ASN A 334 -18.02 15.15 -19.14
C ASN A 334 -16.99 16.28 -19.04
N ALA A 335 -17.13 17.21 -18.09
CA ALA A 335 -16.19 18.32 -17.92
C ALA A 335 -14.75 17.86 -17.64
N CYS A 336 -14.59 16.74 -16.92
CA CYS A 336 -13.28 16.20 -16.56
C CYS A 336 -12.86 15.03 -17.46
N HIS A 337 -13.78 14.11 -17.74
CA HIS A 337 -13.49 12.89 -18.49
C HIS A 337 -13.65 13.02 -20.02
N ARG A 338 -14.16 14.17 -20.48
CA ARG A 338 -14.39 14.54 -21.88
C ARG A 338 -15.44 13.67 -22.59
N SER A 339 -15.97 14.17 -23.69
CA SER A 339 -17.03 13.47 -24.44
C SER A 339 -16.54 12.20 -25.14
N ASP A 340 -15.24 12.07 -25.38
CA ASP A 340 -14.59 10.89 -25.95
C ASP A 340 -14.03 9.94 -24.87
N GLY A 341 -14.25 10.22 -23.58
CA GLY A 341 -13.73 9.41 -22.49
C GLY A 341 -12.21 9.38 -22.40
N SER A 342 -11.49 10.26 -23.11
CA SER A 342 -10.03 10.30 -23.10
C SER A 342 -9.44 10.87 -21.80
N GLY A 343 -10.28 11.53 -20.98
CA GLY A 343 -9.82 12.24 -19.79
C GLY A 343 -8.82 13.34 -20.12
N ALA A 344 -7.93 13.62 -19.19
CA ALA A 344 -6.90 14.64 -19.33
C ALA A 344 -5.57 14.11 -18.80
N MET A 345 -4.97 13.15 -19.51
CA MET A 345 -3.65 12.57 -19.20
C MET A 345 -3.47 12.29 -17.68
N LYS A 346 -2.50 12.94 -17.03
CA LYS A 346 -2.18 12.77 -15.61
C LYS A 346 -3.15 13.49 -14.65
N ALA A 347 -4.14 14.21 -15.18
CA ALA A 347 -5.10 14.95 -14.36
C ALA A 347 -6.40 14.16 -14.12
N PHE A 348 -7.00 13.67 -15.21
CA PHE A 348 -8.21 12.85 -15.15
C PHE A 348 -7.96 11.58 -15.96
N PRO A 349 -8.11 10.39 -15.36
CA PRO A 349 -7.87 9.14 -16.06
C PRO A 349 -8.81 9.00 -17.26
N ALA A 350 -8.34 8.28 -18.28
CA ALA A 350 -9.18 7.89 -19.37
C ALA A 350 -10.25 6.92 -18.85
N LEU A 351 -11.45 7.01 -19.39
CA LEU A 351 -12.51 6.02 -19.21
C LEU A 351 -12.54 5.04 -20.38
N ALA A 352 -12.11 5.49 -21.56
CA ALA A 352 -11.95 4.65 -22.74
C ALA A 352 -10.77 3.68 -22.56
N GLY A 353 -11.03 2.37 -22.67
CA GLY A 353 -10.03 1.32 -22.58
C GLY A 353 -9.41 1.11 -21.19
N ASN A 354 -9.90 1.81 -20.17
CA ASN A 354 -9.35 1.74 -18.82
C ASN A 354 -9.71 0.39 -18.16
N ALA A 355 -8.70 -0.28 -17.59
CA ALA A 355 -8.84 -1.64 -17.06
C ALA A 355 -9.89 -1.75 -15.94
N VAL A 356 -10.07 -0.69 -15.13
CA VAL A 356 -11.04 -0.66 -14.03
C VAL A 356 -12.45 -0.49 -14.58
N VAL A 357 -12.61 0.34 -15.62
CA VAL A 357 -13.89 0.49 -16.32
C VAL A 357 -14.29 -0.81 -17.01
N THR A 358 -13.35 -1.53 -17.63
CA THR A 358 -13.65 -2.74 -18.38
C THR A 358 -13.60 -4.03 -17.57
N SER A 359 -13.28 -3.98 -16.27
CA SER A 359 -13.21 -5.18 -15.42
C SER A 359 -14.56 -5.91 -15.37
N ASP A 360 -14.52 -7.24 -15.26
CA ASP A 360 -15.71 -8.08 -15.10
C ASP A 360 -16.49 -7.72 -13.84
N ASP A 361 -15.80 -7.37 -12.75
CA ASP A 361 -16.40 -6.87 -11.51
C ASP A 361 -16.54 -5.33 -11.55
N PRO A 362 -17.78 -4.78 -11.55
CA PRO A 362 -18.01 -3.34 -11.63
C PRO A 362 -17.83 -2.61 -10.29
N SER A 363 -17.49 -3.30 -9.19
CA SER A 363 -17.51 -2.75 -7.82
C SER A 363 -16.70 -1.46 -7.69
N SER A 364 -15.47 -1.41 -8.22
CA SER A 364 -14.63 -0.19 -8.15
C SER A 364 -15.24 1.00 -8.89
N VAL A 365 -15.83 0.79 -10.08
CA VAL A 365 -16.48 1.88 -10.84
C VAL A 365 -17.67 2.43 -10.06
N ILE A 366 -18.50 1.54 -9.51
CA ILE A 366 -19.63 1.92 -8.67
C ILE A 366 -19.14 2.67 -7.43
N HIS A 367 -18.13 2.14 -6.75
CA HIS A 367 -17.57 2.72 -5.53
C HIS A 367 -17.05 4.14 -5.78
N VAL A 368 -16.26 4.35 -6.84
CA VAL A 368 -15.73 5.67 -7.22
C VAL A 368 -16.86 6.67 -7.54
N ILE A 369 -17.94 6.24 -8.20
CA ILE A 369 -19.10 7.11 -8.45
C ILE A 369 -19.77 7.49 -7.12
N LEU A 370 -19.95 6.52 -6.21
CA LEU A 370 -20.64 6.74 -4.95
C LEU A 370 -19.85 7.64 -3.99
N THR A 371 -18.55 7.40 -3.84
CA THR A 371 -17.73 8.02 -2.78
C THR A 371 -16.70 9.01 -3.28
N GLY A 372 -16.58 9.15 -4.60
CA GLY A 372 -15.52 9.94 -5.23
C GLY A 372 -14.18 9.21 -5.17
N SER A 373 -13.13 9.92 -5.55
CA SER A 373 -11.76 9.43 -5.41
C SER A 373 -10.81 10.61 -5.27
N ARG A 374 -9.65 10.39 -4.65
CA ARG A 374 -8.59 11.38 -4.54
C ARG A 374 -7.26 10.71 -4.89
N MET A 375 -6.55 11.30 -5.83
CA MET A 375 -5.19 10.89 -6.15
C MET A 375 -4.24 11.14 -4.97
N PRO A 376 -3.18 10.32 -4.80
CA PRO A 376 -2.19 10.53 -3.76
C PRO A 376 -1.42 11.84 -3.97
N SER A 377 -1.04 12.45 -2.85
CA SER A 377 -0.05 13.53 -2.84
C SER A 377 1.35 12.91 -2.86
N THR A 378 2.11 13.14 -3.92
CA THR A 378 3.48 12.62 -4.05
C THR A 378 4.51 13.73 -4.16
N ARG A 379 5.81 13.38 -4.01
CA ARG A 379 6.91 14.34 -4.18
C ARG A 379 6.94 14.97 -5.58
N SER A 380 6.59 14.22 -6.63
CA SER A 380 6.56 14.72 -8.01
C SER A 380 5.24 15.37 -8.39
N ASP A 381 4.14 14.96 -7.75
CA ASP A 381 2.79 15.41 -8.05
C ASP A 381 2.06 15.72 -6.73
N PRO A 382 2.36 16.87 -6.09
CA PRO A 382 1.84 17.19 -4.75
C PRO A 382 0.35 17.57 -4.76
N ALA A 383 -0.19 17.96 -5.92
CA ALA A 383 -1.60 18.30 -6.06
C ALA A 383 -2.47 17.02 -6.10
N PRO A 384 -3.32 16.79 -5.08
CA PRO A 384 -4.12 15.59 -4.99
C PRO A 384 -5.47 15.85 -5.67
N LEU A 385 -5.52 15.62 -6.98
CA LEU A 385 -6.74 15.82 -7.77
C LEU A 385 -7.83 14.87 -7.28
N ALA A 386 -9.06 15.38 -7.18
CA ALA A 386 -10.18 14.64 -6.65
C ALA A 386 -11.35 14.59 -7.65
N MET A 387 -11.95 13.42 -7.75
CA MET A 387 -13.26 13.22 -8.35
C MET A 387 -14.33 13.37 -7.26
N PRO A 388 -15.34 14.24 -7.45
CA PRO A 388 -16.40 14.40 -6.47
C PRO A 388 -17.22 13.11 -6.34
N ALA A 389 -17.83 12.95 -5.17
CA ALA A 389 -18.75 11.86 -4.88
C ALA A 389 -20.17 12.20 -5.36
N PHE A 390 -20.86 11.22 -5.93
CA PHE A 390 -22.22 11.38 -6.43
C PHE A 390 -23.26 10.55 -5.68
N GLY A 391 -22.83 9.70 -4.73
CA GLY A 391 -23.75 8.82 -3.98
C GLY A 391 -24.80 9.56 -3.17
N TRP A 392 -24.57 10.82 -2.78
CA TRP A 392 -25.55 11.64 -2.07
C TRP A 392 -26.67 12.20 -2.98
N ARG A 393 -26.43 12.27 -4.30
CA ARG A 393 -27.35 12.88 -5.28
C ARG A 393 -27.99 11.84 -6.21
N LEU A 394 -27.25 10.80 -6.58
CA LEU A 394 -27.71 9.78 -7.53
C LEU A 394 -28.27 8.56 -6.80
N SER A 395 -29.46 8.15 -7.21
CA SER A 395 -30.10 6.90 -6.77
C SER A 395 -29.41 5.67 -7.38
N ASP A 396 -29.69 4.49 -6.85
CA ASP A 396 -29.09 3.24 -7.33
C ASP A 396 -29.38 2.95 -8.81
N PRO A 397 -30.61 3.14 -9.32
CA PRO A 397 -30.87 3.07 -10.76
C PRO A 397 -30.06 4.08 -11.58
N GLN A 398 -29.91 5.32 -11.11
CA GLN A 398 -29.15 6.35 -11.83
C GLN A 398 -27.66 6.01 -11.91
N VAL A 399 -27.07 5.54 -10.80
CA VAL A 399 -25.67 5.09 -10.79
C VAL A 399 -25.49 3.88 -11.71
N ALA A 400 -26.44 2.94 -11.71
CA ALA A 400 -26.41 1.76 -12.58
C ALA A 400 -26.45 2.15 -14.08
N GLU A 401 -27.32 3.07 -14.46
CA GLU A 401 -27.40 3.60 -15.83
C GLU A 401 -26.12 4.33 -16.24
N LEU A 402 -25.59 5.20 -15.36
CA LEU A 402 -24.35 5.95 -15.58
C LEU A 402 -23.15 4.99 -15.76
N ALA A 403 -22.98 4.04 -14.84
CA ALA A 403 -21.90 3.06 -14.90
C ALA A 403 -22.01 2.19 -16.15
N THR A 404 -23.23 1.75 -16.50
CA THR A 404 -23.48 0.99 -17.74
C THR A 404 -23.11 1.78 -19.00
N PHE A 405 -23.43 3.07 -19.04
CA PHE A 405 -23.05 3.94 -20.15
C PHE A 405 -21.52 4.04 -20.29
N VAL A 406 -20.81 4.35 -19.20
CA VAL A 406 -19.34 4.46 -19.19
C VAL A 406 -18.67 3.15 -19.60
N ARG A 407 -19.16 2.01 -19.08
CA ARG A 407 -18.62 0.67 -19.35
C ARG A 407 -18.88 0.15 -20.76
N SER A 408 -19.78 0.78 -21.52
CA SER A 408 -20.15 0.36 -22.88
C SER A 408 -19.93 1.44 -23.95
N SER A 409 -19.29 2.55 -23.59
CA SER A 409 -18.94 3.65 -24.50
C SER A 409 -17.47 3.58 -24.94
N TRP A 410 -17.12 4.29 -26.03
CA TRP A 410 -15.73 4.44 -26.50
C TRP A 410 -14.98 3.12 -26.75
N GLY A 411 -15.70 2.08 -27.18
CA GLY A 411 -15.13 0.75 -27.43
C GLY A 411 -15.00 -0.13 -26.19
N ASN A 412 -15.41 0.35 -25.01
CA ASN A 412 -15.48 -0.45 -23.79
C ASN A 412 -16.48 -1.60 -23.93
N ARG A 413 -16.15 -2.73 -23.30
CA ARG A 413 -16.95 -3.97 -23.33
C ARG A 413 -17.30 -4.49 -21.93
N GLY A 414 -17.40 -3.59 -20.95
CA GLY A 414 -17.79 -3.97 -19.60
C GLY A 414 -19.26 -4.39 -19.55
N SER A 415 -19.55 -5.42 -18.74
CA SER A 415 -20.92 -5.88 -18.48
C SER A 415 -21.80 -4.74 -17.93
N PRO A 416 -23.11 -4.72 -18.25
CA PRO A 416 -24.06 -3.79 -17.64
C PRO A 416 -24.06 -3.87 -16.12
N VAL A 417 -24.36 -2.75 -15.47
CA VAL A 417 -24.48 -2.65 -14.01
C VAL A 417 -25.96 -2.58 -13.66
N SER A 418 -26.40 -3.38 -12.69
CA SER A 418 -27.77 -3.34 -12.17
C SER A 418 -27.89 -2.45 -10.94
N ALA A 419 -29.11 -1.99 -10.63
CA ALA A 419 -29.36 -1.25 -9.38
C ALA A 419 -29.02 -2.07 -8.13
N THR A 420 -29.20 -3.40 -8.18
CA THR A 420 -28.83 -4.31 -7.10
C THR A 420 -27.32 -4.38 -6.89
N ASP A 421 -26.52 -4.27 -7.95
CA ASP A 421 -25.05 -4.19 -7.81
C ASP A 421 -24.66 -2.90 -7.10
N VAL A 422 -25.32 -1.79 -7.42
CA VAL A 422 -25.10 -0.50 -6.75
C VAL A 422 -25.50 -0.55 -5.29
N GLU A 423 -26.67 -1.11 -4.98
CA GLU A 423 -27.16 -1.27 -3.61
C GLU A 423 -26.15 -2.05 -2.75
N LYS A 424 -25.62 -3.17 -3.26
CA LYS A 424 -24.60 -3.97 -2.57
C LYS A 424 -23.35 -3.15 -2.24
N VAL A 425 -22.82 -2.41 -3.21
CA VAL A 425 -21.63 -1.57 -2.97
C VAL A 425 -21.95 -0.44 -2.01
N ARG A 426 -23.12 0.19 -2.14
CA ARG A 426 -23.56 1.27 -1.25
C ARG A 426 -23.66 0.83 0.21
N GLN A 427 -24.14 -0.38 0.47
CA GLN A 427 -24.19 -0.96 1.82
C GLN A 427 -22.80 -1.22 2.42
N GLN A 428 -21.76 -1.33 1.58
CA GLN A 428 -20.37 -1.50 2.01
C GLN A 428 -19.65 -0.17 2.26
N VAL A 429 -20.21 0.94 1.78
CA VAL A 429 -19.68 2.28 2.07
C VAL A 429 -20.16 2.71 3.45
N ASP A 430 -19.26 3.27 4.27
CA ASP A 430 -19.61 3.84 5.57
C ASP A 430 -20.76 4.88 5.42
N PRO A 431 -21.94 4.66 6.03
CA PRO A 431 -23.04 5.61 5.98
C PRO A 431 -22.64 7.00 6.51
N ALA A 432 -21.71 7.06 7.48
CA ALA A 432 -21.17 8.32 7.98
C ALA A 432 -20.25 8.99 6.94
N GLN A 433 -19.55 8.22 6.10
CA GLN A 433 -18.81 8.77 4.96
C GLN A 433 -19.77 9.41 3.94
N LEU A 434 -20.87 8.75 3.58
CA LEU A 434 -21.88 9.34 2.68
C LEU A 434 -22.54 10.59 3.29
N LYS A 435 -22.80 10.61 4.60
CA LYS A 435 -23.31 11.78 5.32
C LYS A 435 -22.30 12.93 5.32
N ARG A 436 -21.02 12.66 5.61
CA ARG A 436 -19.91 13.64 5.54
C ARG A 436 -19.75 14.21 4.13
N ILE A 437 -19.81 13.34 3.11
CA ILE A 437 -19.77 13.73 1.70
C ILE A 437 -20.92 14.68 1.37
N ARG A 438 -22.16 14.32 1.75
CA ARG A 438 -23.33 15.16 1.51
C ARG A 438 -23.14 16.52 2.17
N ALA A 439 -22.84 16.54 3.47
CA ALA A 439 -22.65 17.77 4.24
C ALA A 439 -21.57 18.70 3.67
N ALA A 440 -20.44 18.14 3.22
CA ALA A 440 -19.36 18.90 2.60
C ALA A 440 -19.76 19.57 1.27
N VAL A 441 -20.75 19.02 0.56
CA VAL A 441 -21.21 19.56 -0.73
C VAL A 441 -22.48 20.41 -0.59
N THR A 442 -23.33 20.14 0.39
CA THR A 442 -24.60 20.86 0.62
C THR A 442 -24.47 22.02 1.61
N ASN A 443 -23.31 22.19 2.26
CA ASN A 443 -23.11 23.10 3.41
C ASN A 443 -24.11 22.83 4.56
N GLU A 444 -24.62 21.60 4.67
CA GLU A 444 -25.45 21.18 5.81
C GLU A 444 -24.53 20.92 7.03
N VAL A 445 -24.84 21.52 8.18
CA VAL A 445 -24.11 21.27 9.44
C VAL A 445 -24.46 19.86 9.91
N THR A 446 -23.47 18.98 10.09
CA THR A 446 -23.69 17.68 10.72
C THR A 446 -23.82 17.84 12.23
N ASP A 447 -24.82 17.18 12.85
CA ASP A 447 -25.06 17.15 14.32
C ASP A 447 -23.89 16.64 15.18
N ASP A 448 -22.81 16.17 14.56
CA ASP A 448 -21.69 15.50 15.23
C ASP A 448 -20.58 16.50 15.68
N GLY A 449 -20.82 17.81 15.62
CA GLY A 449 -20.01 18.84 16.30
C GLY A 449 -18.57 19.02 15.82
N ALA A 450 -18.11 18.32 14.78
CA ALA A 450 -16.78 18.52 14.20
C ALA A 450 -16.86 19.51 13.02
N PRO A 451 -16.12 20.64 13.05
CA PRO A 451 -16.04 21.52 11.89
C PRO A 451 -15.36 20.77 10.74
N GLY A 452 -15.98 20.80 9.55
CA GLY A 452 -15.34 20.35 8.32
C GLY A 452 -14.02 21.11 8.09
N PRO A 453 -13.08 20.54 7.31
CA PRO A 453 -11.81 21.21 7.02
C PRO A 453 -12.12 22.49 6.24
N THR A 454 -12.14 23.63 6.93
CA THR A 454 -12.16 24.94 6.32
C THR A 454 -10.85 25.12 5.57
N GLY A 455 -10.93 25.24 4.25
CA GLY A 455 -9.78 25.41 3.40
C GLY A 455 -8.93 26.63 3.77
N LYS A 456 -7.62 26.41 3.81
CA LYS A 456 -6.59 27.21 3.14
C LYS A 456 -5.45 26.30 2.73
#